data_AF-A0A952NI12-F1
#
_entry.id   AF-A0A952NI12-F1
#
_cell.length_a   1.000
_cell.length_b   1.000
_cell.length_c   1.000
_cell.angle_alpha   90.00
_cell.angle_beta   90.00
_cell.angle_gamma   90.00
#
_symmetry.space_group_name_H-M   'P 1'
#
loop_
_entity.id
_entity.type
_entity.pdbx_description
1 polymer ?
#
loop_
_entity_poly.entity_id
_entity_poly.type
_entity_poly.pdbx_seq_one_letter_code
_entity_poly.pdbx_strand_id
1 'polypeptide(L)'
;MAQAKDLMTTGMAAPLATQLGFQVGAVTAAGTVTGTSTSIPANVTWANVTTASSQTGVKLPVTSGVNTVGQFIPYVVYSLGGQTCVVYPPSGETINGGSSVNVSNATFKTFYKIGSTTWVASQ
;
A
#
# COMPACT_ATOMS: atom_id res chain seq x y z
N MET A 1 14.63 -19.24 28.14
CA MET A 1 14.86 -18.96 26.71
C MET A 1 14.32 -20.13 25.91
N ALA A 2 13.16 -19.97 25.27
CA ALA A 2 12.60 -21.03 24.43
C ALA A 2 13.57 -21.35 23.29
N GLN A 3 13.84 -22.62 23.04
CA GLN A 3 14.73 -23.03 21.96
C GLN A 3 13.94 -23.07 20.65
N ALA A 4 14.57 -22.78 19.50
CA ALA A 4 13.91 -22.72 18.18
C ALA A 4 13.10 -23.99 17.81
N LYS A 5 13.41 -25.14 18.43
CA LYS A 5 12.63 -26.39 18.28
C LYS A 5 11.23 -26.32 18.88
N ASP A 6 11.00 -25.50 19.90
CA ASP A 6 9.69 -25.29 20.54
C ASP A 6 8.74 -24.47 19.64
N LEU A 7 9.28 -23.88 18.56
CA LEU A 7 8.57 -22.97 17.67
C LEU A 7 8.08 -23.63 16.37
N MET A 8 8.63 -24.80 16.03
CA MET A 8 8.42 -25.50 14.75
C MET A 8 7.09 -26.28 14.69
N THR A 9 6.38 -26.42 15.80
CA THR A 9 5.10 -27.15 15.91
C THR A 9 3.85 -26.26 15.79
N THR A 10 4.01 -24.94 15.63
CA THR A 10 2.88 -23.98 15.77
C THR A 10 2.28 -23.44 14.47
N GLY A 11 2.73 -23.89 13.28
CA GLY A 11 2.11 -23.49 12.01
C GLY A 11 2.21 -21.97 11.72
N MET A 12 3.42 -21.42 11.77
CA MET A 12 3.64 -19.97 11.68
C MET A 12 3.32 -19.38 10.30
N ALA A 13 2.26 -18.54 10.22
CA ALA A 13 1.92 -17.76 9.01
C ALA A 13 1.71 -16.24 9.24
N ALA A 14 1.90 -15.70 10.45
CA ALA A 14 1.63 -14.27 10.73
C ALA A 14 2.72 -13.51 11.54
N PRO A 15 3.41 -14.12 12.52
CA PRO A 15 4.37 -13.38 13.35
C PRO A 15 5.62 -12.95 12.58
N LEU A 16 6.12 -13.80 11.67
CA LEU A 16 7.28 -13.49 10.83
C LEU A 16 6.99 -12.40 9.80
N ALA A 17 5.78 -12.33 9.23
CA ALA A 17 5.39 -11.25 8.32
C ALA A 17 5.34 -9.90 9.04
N THR A 18 4.84 -9.88 10.28
CA THR A 18 4.86 -8.69 11.14
C THR A 18 6.29 -8.29 11.52
N GLN A 19 7.15 -9.26 11.81
CA GLN A 19 8.57 -9.02 12.10
C GLN A 19 9.38 -8.58 10.87
N LEU A 20 8.93 -8.92 9.66
CA LEU A 20 9.43 -8.44 8.36
C LEU A 20 8.78 -7.13 7.89
N GLY A 21 7.88 -6.53 8.69
CA GLY A 21 7.23 -5.24 8.37
C GLY A 21 6.04 -5.31 7.40
N PHE A 22 5.57 -6.52 7.06
CA PHE A 22 4.36 -6.70 6.27
C PHE A 22 3.12 -6.65 7.17
N GLN A 23 2.27 -5.64 6.96
CA GLN A 23 1.03 -5.46 7.69
C GLN A 23 -0.11 -5.28 6.70
N VAL A 24 -1.12 -6.15 6.83
CA VAL A 24 -2.32 -6.15 6.00
C VAL A 24 -3.39 -5.30 6.68
N GLY A 25 -4.02 -4.42 5.92
CA GLY A 25 -5.12 -3.58 6.39
C GLY A 25 -6.22 -3.46 5.35
N ALA A 26 -7.47 -3.38 5.80
CA ALA A 26 -8.60 -3.03 4.95
C ALA A 26 -8.74 -1.50 4.87
N VAL A 27 -8.93 -0.97 3.67
CA VAL A 27 -9.09 0.47 3.42
C VAL A 27 -10.31 0.71 2.54
N THR A 28 -11.23 1.55 2.99
CA THR A 28 -12.35 1.98 2.15
C THR A 28 -11.93 3.21 1.34
N ALA A 29 -11.89 3.06 0.02
CA ALA A 29 -11.59 4.15 -0.90
C ALA A 29 -12.70 5.20 -0.87
N ALA A 30 -12.30 6.46 -0.90
CA ALA A 30 -13.18 7.60 -0.98
C ALA A 30 -12.51 8.69 -1.82
N GLY A 31 -13.25 9.72 -2.21
CA GLY A 31 -12.73 10.84 -2.98
C GLY A 31 -12.32 10.49 -4.41
N THR A 32 -12.31 11.50 -5.27
CA THR A 32 -12.02 11.37 -6.71
C THR A 32 -10.76 12.12 -7.14
N VAL A 33 -10.04 12.71 -6.19
CA VAL A 33 -8.80 13.47 -6.42
C VAL A 33 -7.85 13.28 -5.24
N THR A 34 -6.54 13.49 -5.46
CA THR A 34 -5.49 13.34 -4.43
C THR A 34 -5.78 14.02 -3.09
N GLY A 35 -6.44 15.18 -3.12
CA GLY A 35 -6.77 15.95 -1.91
C GLY A 35 -7.87 15.31 -1.05
N THR A 36 -8.80 14.58 -1.68
CA THR A 36 -9.98 14.01 -1.00
C THR A 36 -9.90 12.49 -0.84
N SER A 37 -8.90 11.84 -1.46
CA SER A 37 -8.74 10.39 -1.36
C SER A 37 -8.26 9.92 0.01
N THR A 38 -8.80 8.78 0.44
CA THR A 38 -8.44 8.13 1.71
C THR A 38 -6.96 7.80 1.73
N SER A 39 -6.23 8.27 2.75
CA SER A 39 -4.82 7.90 2.92
C SER A 39 -4.70 6.48 3.45
N ILE A 40 -3.82 5.69 2.83
CA ILE A 40 -3.37 4.42 3.41
C ILE A 40 -2.51 4.76 4.64
N PRO A 41 -2.72 4.11 5.80
CA PRO A 41 -1.85 4.29 6.97
C PRO A 41 -0.41 3.88 6.67
N ALA A 42 0.58 4.62 7.17
CA ALA A 42 1.99 4.36 6.88
C ALA A 42 2.49 2.97 7.31
N ASN A 43 1.85 2.39 8.33
CA ASN A 43 2.15 1.06 8.84
C ASN A 43 1.52 -0.07 8.02
N VAL A 44 0.63 0.22 7.05
CA VAL A 44 -0.03 -0.79 6.21
C VAL A 44 0.71 -0.90 4.88
N THR A 45 1.45 -1.98 4.70
CA THR A 45 2.18 -2.28 3.46
C THR A 45 1.39 -3.15 2.50
N TRP A 46 0.29 -3.77 2.95
CA TRP A 46 -0.68 -4.43 2.08
C TRP A 46 -2.09 -3.87 2.33
N ALA A 47 -2.57 -3.03 1.42
CA ALA A 47 -3.88 -2.40 1.49
C ALA A 47 -4.89 -3.18 0.64
N ASN A 48 -5.83 -3.83 1.32
CA ASN A 48 -7.02 -4.43 0.75
C ASN A 48 -8.08 -3.34 0.58
N VAL A 49 -8.25 -2.84 -0.63
CA VAL A 49 -9.06 -1.65 -0.91
C VAL A 49 -10.45 -2.01 -1.43
N THR A 50 -11.46 -1.54 -0.73
CA THR A 50 -12.85 -1.61 -1.18
C THR A 50 -13.25 -0.26 -1.78
N THR A 51 -13.69 -0.28 -3.03
CA THR A 51 -14.15 0.90 -3.79
C THR A 51 -15.67 0.93 -3.89
N ALA A 52 -16.27 2.10 -3.65
CA ALA A 52 -17.70 2.30 -3.85
C ALA A 52 -18.05 2.63 -5.32
N SER A 53 -17.09 3.17 -6.07
CA SER A 53 -17.21 3.45 -7.50
C SER A 53 -15.85 3.43 -8.20
N SER A 54 -15.83 3.34 -9.53
CA SER A 54 -14.58 3.35 -10.32
C SER A 54 -13.79 4.66 -10.24
N GLN A 55 -14.40 5.73 -9.70
CA GLN A 55 -13.75 7.02 -9.51
C GLN A 55 -13.17 7.18 -8.10
N THR A 56 -13.56 6.30 -7.16
CA THR A 56 -13.04 6.37 -5.79
C THR A 56 -11.62 5.82 -5.71
N GLY A 57 -10.80 6.49 -4.91
CA GLY A 57 -9.39 6.18 -4.82
C GLY A 57 -8.83 6.13 -3.41
N VAL A 58 -7.57 5.73 -3.35
CA VAL A 58 -6.74 5.79 -2.16
C VAL A 58 -5.48 6.58 -2.46
N LYS A 59 -4.87 7.13 -1.43
CA LYS A 59 -3.61 7.84 -1.52
C LYS A 59 -2.52 7.06 -0.79
N LEU A 60 -1.36 6.93 -1.43
CA LEU A 60 -0.17 6.35 -0.81
C LEU A 60 0.23 7.14 0.45
N PRO A 61 0.83 6.48 1.46
CA PRO A 61 1.12 7.14 2.72
C PRO A 61 2.12 8.29 2.55
N VAL A 62 1.87 9.37 3.28
CA VAL A 62 2.84 10.45 3.45
C VAL A 62 4.00 9.89 4.26
N THR A 63 5.13 9.70 3.60
CA THR A 63 6.35 9.12 4.19
C THR A 63 7.13 10.20 4.93
N SER A 64 6.53 10.80 5.96
CA SER A 64 7.26 11.63 6.90
C SER A 64 7.99 10.71 7.88
N GLY A 65 9.27 10.42 7.62
CA GLY A 65 10.17 9.74 8.56
C GLY A 65 10.33 8.22 8.46
N VAL A 66 9.52 7.49 7.68
CA VAL A 66 9.58 6.01 7.57
C VAL A 66 10.25 5.52 6.27
N ASN A 67 10.40 6.40 5.27
CA ASN A 67 11.18 6.14 4.06
C ASN A 67 12.19 7.26 3.86
N THR A 68 13.21 7.29 4.71
CA THR A 68 14.46 7.97 4.38
C THR A 68 15.00 7.35 3.10
N VAL A 69 15.56 8.17 2.20
CA VAL A 69 16.20 7.71 0.95
C VAL A 69 17.07 6.47 1.25
N GLY A 70 16.72 5.33 0.67
CA GLY A 70 17.42 4.04 0.89
C GLY A 70 16.61 2.93 1.57
N GLN A 71 15.45 3.22 2.19
CA GLN A 71 14.53 2.17 2.61
C GLN A 71 13.51 1.88 1.50
N PHE A 72 13.56 0.67 0.95
CA PHE A 72 12.62 0.19 -0.07
C PHE A 72 11.48 -0.57 0.59
N ILE A 73 10.51 0.15 1.14
CA ILE A 73 9.29 -0.48 1.69
C ILE A 73 8.24 -0.59 0.56
N PRO A 74 7.88 -1.82 0.11
CA PRO A 74 6.82 -1.99 -0.86
C PRO A 74 5.45 -1.70 -0.25
N TYR A 75 4.63 -0.95 -0.96
CA TYR A 75 3.20 -0.81 -0.67
C TYR A 75 2.41 -1.54 -1.74
N VAL A 76 1.71 -2.61 -1.35
CA VAL A 76 0.81 -3.36 -2.22
C VAL A 76 -0.60 -2.80 -2.06
N VAL A 77 -1.23 -2.43 -3.16
CA VAL A 77 -2.65 -2.05 -3.20
C VAL A 77 -3.39 -3.11 -3.99
N TYR A 78 -4.36 -3.76 -3.36
CA TYR A 78 -5.21 -4.76 -3.97
C TYR A 78 -6.66 -4.26 -4.03
N SER A 79 -7.26 -4.21 -5.23
CA SER A 79 -8.65 -3.76 -5.40
C SER A 79 -9.62 -4.93 -5.21
N LEU A 80 -10.32 -4.94 -4.08
CA LEU A 80 -11.34 -5.94 -3.72
C LEU A 80 -12.75 -5.56 -4.20
N GLY A 81 -13.03 -4.26 -4.29
CA GLY A 81 -14.32 -3.78 -4.81
C GLY A 81 -14.41 -4.11 -6.30
N GLY A 82 -15.59 -4.50 -6.78
CA GLY A 82 -15.84 -4.90 -8.18
C GLY A 82 -15.47 -3.86 -9.26
N GLN A 83 -14.91 -2.72 -8.86
CA GLN A 83 -14.52 -1.59 -9.66
C GLN A 83 -13.01 -1.36 -9.61
N THR A 84 -12.48 -0.65 -10.62
CA THR A 84 -11.11 -0.14 -10.61
C THR A 84 -10.91 0.83 -9.45
N CYS A 85 -9.78 0.69 -8.73
CA CYS A 85 -9.33 1.64 -7.72
C CYS A 85 -8.33 2.62 -8.34
N VAL A 86 -8.51 3.92 -8.08
CA VAL A 86 -7.51 4.93 -8.47
C VAL A 86 -6.55 5.15 -7.30
N VAL A 87 -5.26 4.97 -7.53
CA VAL A 87 -4.21 5.22 -6.53
C VAL A 87 -3.53 6.55 -6.82
N TYR A 88 -3.52 7.44 -5.85
CA TYR A 88 -2.89 8.75 -5.91
C TYR A 88 -1.58 8.78 -5.12
N PRO A 89 -0.55 9.51 -5.56
CA PRO A 89 0.62 9.81 -4.74
C PRO A 89 0.26 10.82 -3.64
N PRO A 90 1.12 11.01 -2.63
CA PRO A 90 1.03 12.16 -1.74
C PRO A 90 1.00 13.49 -2.52
N SER A 91 0.49 14.56 -1.90
CA SER A 91 0.40 15.86 -2.57
C SER A 91 1.79 16.37 -2.97
N GLY A 92 1.94 16.82 -4.22
CA GLY A 92 3.23 17.26 -4.77
C GLY A 92 4.15 16.13 -5.25
N GLU A 93 3.71 14.87 -5.16
CA GLU A 93 4.46 13.70 -5.63
C GLU A 93 3.82 13.10 -6.89
N THR A 94 4.53 12.18 -7.56
CA THR A 94 4.10 11.52 -8.81
C THR A 94 4.24 10.01 -8.72
N ILE A 95 3.46 9.27 -9.50
CA ILE A 95 3.61 7.81 -9.71
C ILE A 95 3.90 7.57 -11.20
N ASN A 96 5.06 6.99 -11.53
CA ASN A 96 5.50 6.82 -12.92
C ASN A 96 5.44 8.14 -13.73
N GLY A 97 5.68 9.28 -13.09
CA GLY A 97 5.55 10.62 -13.70
C GLY A 97 4.12 11.16 -13.84
N GLY A 98 3.10 10.37 -13.51
CA GLY A 98 1.69 10.76 -13.52
C GLY A 98 1.16 11.18 -12.15
N SER A 99 -0.07 11.71 -12.14
CA SER A 99 -0.78 12.12 -10.92
C SER A 99 -1.61 11.01 -10.27
N SER A 100 -1.78 9.86 -10.94
CA SER A 100 -2.45 8.68 -10.42
C SER A 100 -2.13 7.43 -11.25
N VAL A 101 -2.45 6.27 -10.69
CA VAL A 101 -2.40 4.97 -11.38
C VAL A 101 -3.65 4.16 -11.05
N ASN A 102 -4.22 3.51 -12.05
CA ASN A 102 -5.36 2.62 -11.87
C ASN A 102 -4.90 1.21 -11.46
N VAL A 103 -5.59 0.64 -10.48
CA VAL A 103 -5.52 -0.77 -10.08
C VAL A 103 -6.84 -1.40 -10.47
N SER A 104 -6.83 -2.29 -11.46
CA SER A 104 -8.03 -2.97 -11.95
C SER A 104 -8.66 -3.82 -10.86
N ASN A 105 -9.97 -4.07 -10.97
CA ASN A 105 -10.69 -4.97 -10.08
C ASN A 105 -9.98 -6.35 -9.97
N ALA A 106 -9.93 -6.90 -8.76
CA ALA A 106 -9.33 -8.19 -8.43
C ALA A 106 -7.86 -8.33 -8.86
N THR A 107 -7.15 -7.20 -8.96
CA THR A 107 -5.70 -7.16 -9.20
C THR A 107 -5.00 -6.35 -8.14
N PHE A 108 -3.70 -6.57 -8.01
CA PHE A 108 -2.83 -5.74 -7.19
C PHE A 108 -1.81 -4.98 -8.04
N LYS A 109 -1.27 -3.92 -7.45
CA LYS A 109 -0.03 -3.28 -7.91
C LYS A 109 0.85 -3.01 -6.70
N THR A 110 2.15 -3.07 -6.91
CA THR A 110 3.15 -2.75 -5.89
C THR A 110 3.79 -1.40 -6.20
N PHE A 111 3.84 -0.54 -5.19
CA PHE A 111 4.32 0.83 -5.25
C PHE A 111 5.58 0.99 -4.41
N TYR A 112 6.58 1.63 -4.99
CA TYR A 112 7.87 1.91 -4.35
C TYR A 112 8.17 3.38 -4.43
N LYS A 113 8.60 3.98 -3.33
CA LYS A 113 9.13 5.35 -3.33
C LYS A 113 10.60 5.30 -3.73
N ILE A 114 10.96 5.91 -4.86
CA ILE A 114 12.33 5.88 -5.42
C ILE A 114 13.06 7.22 -5.29
N GLY A 115 12.35 8.26 -4.87
CA GLY A 115 12.88 9.59 -4.63
C GLY A 115 12.01 10.38 -3.65
N SER A 116 12.38 11.62 -3.35
CA SER A 116 11.61 12.46 -2.41
C SER A 116 10.17 12.72 -2.88
N THR A 117 9.94 12.79 -4.19
CA THR A 117 8.64 13.09 -4.82
C THR A 117 8.21 12.08 -5.89
N THR A 118 8.91 10.95 -6.01
CA THR A 118 8.68 10.00 -7.10
C THR A 118 8.41 8.60 -6.59
N TRP A 119 7.30 8.04 -7.05
CA TRP A 119 6.91 6.65 -6.87
C TRP A 119 6.98 5.90 -8.20
N VAL A 120 7.26 4.61 -8.12
CA VAL A 120 7.12 3.67 -9.24
C VAL A 120 6.04 2.67 -8.90
N ALA A 121 5.18 2.38 -9.88
CA ALA A 121 4.21 1.29 -9.79
C ALA A 121 4.64 0.12 -10.69
N SER A 122 4.62 -1.07 -10.12
CA SER A 122 4.88 -2.36 -10.78
C SER A 122 3.71 -3.30 -10.57
N GLN A 123 3.55 -4.28 -11.46
CA GLN A 123 2.51 -5.29 -11.39
C GLN A 123 3.05 -6.54 -10.72
#